data_AF-A0A8K0J8H0-F1
#
_entry.id   AF-A0A8K0J8H0-F1
#
_cell.length_a   1.000
_cell.length_b   1.000
_cell.length_c   1.000
_cell.angle_alpha   90.00
_cell.angle_beta   90.00
_cell.angle_gamma   90.00
#
_symmetry.space_group_name_H-M   'P 1'
#
loop_
_entity.id
_entity.type
_entity.pdbx_description
1 polymer ?
#
loop_
_entity_poly.entity_id
_entity_poly.type
_entity_poly.pdbx_seq_one_letter_code
_entity_poly.pdbx_strand_id
1 'polypeptide(L)'
;MWTETPQEKLQRQKDALLGRAPAAAATDSSTRAKRQQREQDDRIAASIEAARGTKSLYAEHDERRRRDKGPGGQGGDDDDDPSKRAFDREKDMAIGGKIGSRARAELISKSANFGGRFQKGSFL
;
A
#
# COMPACT_ATOMS: atom_id res chain seq x y z
N MET A 1 5.16 -36.97 -40.25
CA MET A 1 6.10 -36.07 -39.55
C MET A 1 5.29 -35.31 -38.49
N TRP A 2 5.51 -35.58 -37.20
CA TRP A 2 4.72 -35.08 -36.06
C TRP A 2 5.31 -33.79 -35.41
N THR A 3 6.33 -33.20 -36.00
CA THR A 3 7.08 -32.11 -35.35
C THR A 3 6.32 -30.77 -35.47
N GLU A 4 5.95 -30.17 -34.34
CA GLU A 4 5.40 -28.80 -34.24
C GLU A 4 6.18 -27.82 -35.13
N THR A 5 5.45 -26.91 -35.77
CA THR A 5 6.07 -25.80 -36.52
C THR A 5 6.81 -24.85 -35.57
N PRO A 6 7.85 -24.13 -36.03
CA PRO A 6 8.56 -23.18 -35.15
C PRO A 6 7.65 -22.07 -34.62
N GLN A 7 6.61 -21.68 -35.38
CA GLN A 7 5.60 -20.72 -34.96
C GLN A 7 4.73 -21.27 -33.82
N GLU A 8 4.34 -22.54 -33.91
CA GLU A 8 3.55 -23.23 -32.90
C GLU A 8 4.34 -23.42 -31.60
N LYS A 9 5.64 -23.73 -31.69
CA LYS A 9 6.54 -23.78 -30.54
C LYS A 9 6.66 -22.42 -29.83
N LEU A 10 6.71 -21.32 -30.60
CA LEU A 10 6.80 -19.96 -30.06
C LEU A 10 5.48 -19.55 -29.39
N GLN A 11 4.35 -19.90 -29.99
CA GLN A 11 3.03 -19.69 -29.42
C GLN A 11 2.89 -20.47 -28.10
N ARG A 12 3.30 -21.74 -28.07
CA ARG A 12 3.33 -22.57 -26.87
C ARG A 12 4.19 -21.97 -25.75
N GLN A 13 5.35 -21.40 -26.07
CA GLN A 13 6.19 -20.72 -25.07
C GLN A 13 5.51 -19.46 -24.51
N LYS A 14 4.87 -18.66 -25.36
CA LYS A 14 4.11 -17.48 -24.94
C LYS A 14 2.94 -17.85 -24.04
N ASP A 15 2.18 -18.88 -24.42
CA ASP A 15 1.06 -19.37 -23.63
C ASP A 15 1.53 -19.96 -22.29
N ALA A 16 2.70 -20.61 -22.22
CA ALA A 16 3.28 -21.08 -20.96
C ALA A 16 3.69 -19.93 -20.02
N LEU A 17 4.27 -18.85 -20.55
CA LEU A 17 4.59 -17.64 -19.78
C LEU A 17 3.34 -16.91 -19.27
N LEU A 18 2.27 -16.90 -20.08
CA LEU A 18 0.98 -16.34 -19.71
C LEU A 18 0.11 -17.29 -18.87
N GLY A 19 0.60 -18.50 -18.57
CA GLY A 19 -0.11 -19.51 -17.77
C GLY A 19 -1.31 -20.16 -18.48
N ARG A 20 -1.45 -20.01 -19.80
CA ARG A 20 -2.53 -20.54 -20.63
C ARG A 20 -2.18 -21.89 -21.25
N ALA A 21 -1.51 -22.76 -20.50
CA ALA A 21 -1.19 -24.12 -20.94
C ALA A 21 -2.46 -25.01 -20.93
N PRO A 22 -2.58 -25.99 -21.85
CA PRO A 22 -3.70 -26.92 -21.84
C PRO A 22 -3.78 -27.70 -20.52
N ALA A 23 -5.01 -27.81 -19.98
CA ALA A 23 -5.30 -28.24 -18.60
C ALA A 23 -4.76 -29.62 -18.19
N ALA A 24 -4.34 -30.45 -19.13
CA ALA A 24 -3.83 -31.79 -18.88
C ALA A 24 -2.48 -31.84 -18.12
N ALA A 25 -1.70 -30.74 -18.10
CA ALA A 25 -0.42 -30.66 -17.38
C ALA A 25 -0.48 -29.90 -16.03
N ALA A 26 -1.65 -29.36 -15.67
CA ALA A 26 -1.79 -28.40 -14.57
C ALA A 26 -2.22 -29.03 -13.23
N THR A 27 -2.73 -30.25 -13.23
CA THR A 27 -3.35 -30.86 -12.03
C THR A 27 -2.34 -31.43 -11.04
N ASP A 28 -1.25 -32.06 -11.50
CA ASP A 28 -0.23 -32.67 -10.63
C ASP A 28 0.85 -31.68 -10.15
N SER A 29 1.11 -30.65 -10.95
CA SER A 29 2.04 -29.56 -10.61
C SER A 29 1.48 -28.63 -9.54
N SER A 30 0.16 -28.48 -9.48
CA SER A 30 -0.57 -27.63 -8.52
C SER A 30 -0.38 -28.06 -7.06
N THR A 31 -0.46 -29.36 -6.75
CA THR A 31 -0.36 -29.85 -5.36
C THR A 31 1.07 -29.75 -4.84
N ARG A 32 2.06 -30.09 -5.67
CA ARG A 32 3.48 -29.96 -5.36
C ARG A 32 3.91 -28.51 -5.25
N ALA A 33 3.46 -27.65 -6.16
CA ALA A 33 3.72 -26.21 -6.11
C ALA A 33 3.11 -25.58 -4.85
N LYS A 34 1.88 -25.97 -4.48
CA LYS A 34 1.21 -25.48 -3.27
C LYS A 34 1.91 -25.93 -1.98
N ARG A 35 2.50 -27.12 -1.97
CA ARG A 35 3.32 -27.60 -0.84
C ARG A 35 4.65 -26.86 -0.75
N GLN A 36 5.35 -26.67 -1.87
CA GLN A 36 6.57 -25.88 -1.93
C GLN A 36 6.33 -24.41 -1.57
N GLN A 37 5.20 -23.84 -1.99
CA GLN A 37 4.81 -22.48 -1.63
C GLN A 37 4.61 -22.33 -0.13
N ARG A 38 3.89 -23.27 0.51
CA ARG A 38 3.74 -23.28 1.98
C ARG A 38 5.08 -23.36 2.70
N GLU A 39 5.96 -24.26 2.26
CA GLU A 39 7.30 -24.40 2.85
C GLU A 39 8.16 -23.14 2.69
N GLN A 40 7.98 -22.38 1.60
CA GLN A 40 8.64 -21.10 1.40
C GLN A 40 8.01 -19.99 2.25
N ASP A 41 6.68 -19.95 2.32
CA ASP A 41 5.94 -19.00 3.15
C ASP A 41 6.30 -19.18 4.63
N ASP A 42 6.44 -20.43 5.10
CA ASP A 42 6.87 -20.75 6.47
C ASP A 42 8.31 -20.29 6.75
N ARG A 43 9.23 -20.48 5.80
CA ARG A 43 10.62 -19.99 5.93
C ARG A 43 10.68 -18.47 5.95
N ILE A 44 9.90 -17.82 5.09
CA ILE A 44 9.80 -16.37 5.04
C ILE A 44 9.24 -15.85 6.37
N ALA A 45 8.15 -16.46 6.87
CA ALA A 45 7.58 -16.12 8.17
C ALA A 45 8.59 -16.25 9.31
N ALA A 46 9.33 -17.37 9.38
CA ALA A 46 10.37 -17.58 10.39
C ALA A 46 11.52 -16.57 10.27
N SER A 47 11.97 -16.24 9.05
CA SER A 47 13.01 -15.23 8.84
C SER A 47 12.56 -13.83 9.25
N ILE A 48 11.30 -13.50 8.97
CA ILE A 48 10.67 -12.24 9.33
C ILE A 48 10.51 -12.15 10.85
N GLU A 49 10.10 -13.23 11.52
CA GLU A 49 9.98 -13.29 12.97
C GLU A 49 11.34 -13.12 13.66
N ALA A 50 12.39 -13.77 13.16
CA ALA A 50 13.75 -13.60 13.66
C ALA A 50 14.27 -12.15 13.47
N ALA A 51 13.92 -11.50 12.36
CA ALA A 51 14.33 -10.13 12.07
C ALA A 51 13.49 -9.06 12.78
N ARG A 52 12.23 -9.37 13.14
CA ARG A 52 11.27 -8.41 13.72
C ARG A 52 11.49 -8.11 15.22
N GLY A 53 12.42 -8.79 15.90
CA GLY A 53 12.75 -8.54 17.30
C GLY A 53 11.70 -9.07 18.29
N THR A 54 11.85 -8.74 19.58
CA THR A 54 11.07 -9.34 20.69
C THR A 54 9.61 -8.91 20.75
N LYS A 55 9.19 -7.91 19.98
CA LYS A 55 7.82 -7.38 20.00
C LYS A 55 7.34 -7.01 18.60
N SER A 56 6.27 -7.68 18.17
CA SER A 56 5.60 -7.33 16.91
C SER A 56 4.93 -5.96 17.06
N LEU A 57 5.06 -5.10 16.04
CA LEU A 57 4.30 -3.84 15.94
C LEU A 57 2.79 -4.04 16.18
N TYR A 58 2.25 -5.19 15.75
CA TYR A 58 0.85 -5.54 16.02
C TYR A 58 0.57 -5.71 17.52
N ALA A 59 1.46 -6.36 18.25
CA ALA A 59 1.35 -6.54 19.70
C ALA A 59 1.48 -5.19 20.43
N GLU A 60 2.38 -4.31 20.00
CA GLU A 60 2.50 -2.96 20.55
C GLU A 60 1.25 -2.11 20.31
N HIS A 61 0.68 -2.17 19.11
CA HIS A 61 -0.57 -1.47 18.79
C HIS A 61 -1.77 -2.05 19.56
N ASP A 62 -1.79 -3.36 19.81
CA ASP A 62 -2.85 -4.00 20.57
C ASP A 62 -2.75 -3.68 22.07
N GLU A 63 -1.54 -3.67 22.63
CA GLU A 63 -1.26 -3.18 23.97
C GLU A 63 -1.62 -1.69 24.12
N ARG A 64 -1.24 -0.85 23.15
CA ARG A 64 -1.61 0.57 23.15
C ARG A 64 -3.12 0.75 23.11
N ARG A 65 -3.82 0.02 22.24
CA ARG A 65 -5.30 0.07 22.19
C ARG A 65 -5.94 -0.40 23.49
N ARG A 66 -5.41 -1.45 24.14
CA ARG A 66 -5.93 -1.92 25.44
C ARG A 66 -5.64 -0.92 26.56
N ARG A 67 -4.46 -0.30 26.54
CA ARG A 67 -4.07 0.75 27.49
C ARG A 67 -4.94 1.99 27.34
N ASP A 68 -5.17 2.43 26.11
CA ASP A 68 -5.99 3.61 25.80
C ASP A 68 -7.49 3.37 26.02
N LYS A 69 -7.97 2.12 25.95
CA LYS A 69 -9.40 1.81 26.08
C LYS A 69 -9.91 1.49 27.48
N GLY A 70 -9.06 1.14 28.45
CA GLY A 70 -9.46 0.85 29.83
C GLY A 70 -10.54 -0.26 30.00
N PRO A 71 -10.68 -0.89 31.19
CA PRO A 71 -11.77 -1.82 31.46
C PRO A 71 -13.04 -1.03 31.82
N GLY A 72 -13.64 -0.37 30.84
CA GLY A 72 -14.82 0.46 31.05
C GLY A 72 -14.78 1.66 30.13
N GLY A 73 -15.41 1.53 28.97
CA GLY A 73 -15.57 2.62 28.04
C GLY A 73 -16.41 3.73 28.66
N GLN A 74 -15.74 4.74 29.21
CA GLN A 74 -16.30 6.05 29.45
C GLN A 74 -15.13 7.02 29.25
N GLY A 75 -15.07 7.63 28.06
CA GLY A 75 -14.11 8.69 27.77
C GLY A 75 -14.35 9.84 28.73
N GLY A 76 -13.48 9.93 29.73
CA GLY A 76 -13.46 10.99 30.74
C GLY A 76 -13.11 12.33 30.09
N ASP A 77 -13.96 13.28 30.43
CA ASP A 77 -14.10 14.65 29.95
C ASP A 77 -13.03 15.59 30.54
N ASP A 78 -11.73 15.39 30.25
CA ASP A 78 -10.69 16.26 30.82
C ASP A 78 -9.50 16.61 29.90
N ASP A 79 -9.47 16.17 28.63
CA ASP A 79 -8.44 16.60 27.67
C ASP A 79 -9.04 16.74 26.27
N ASP A 80 -9.45 17.95 25.90
CA ASP A 80 -9.85 18.30 24.52
C ASP A 80 -8.60 18.36 23.60
N ASP A 81 -7.89 17.22 23.53
CA ASP A 81 -6.70 17.00 22.72
C ASP A 81 -7.14 16.73 21.27
N PRO A 82 -6.93 17.68 20.34
CA PRO A 82 -7.38 17.53 18.96
C PRO A 82 -6.71 16.33 18.26
N SER A 83 -5.59 15.81 18.79
CA SER A 83 -4.95 14.61 18.26
C SER A 83 -5.65 13.30 18.63
N LYS A 84 -6.48 13.29 19.68
CA LYS A 84 -7.29 12.13 20.09
C LYS A 84 -8.69 12.14 19.49
N ARG A 85 -9.13 13.27 18.93
CA ARG A 85 -10.40 13.38 18.22
C ARG A 85 -10.34 12.59 16.91
N ALA A 86 -11.38 11.81 16.61
CA ALA A 86 -11.49 11.19 15.29
C ALA A 86 -11.53 12.30 14.24
N PHE A 87 -10.76 12.13 13.16
CA PHE A 87 -10.67 13.10 12.07
C PHE A 87 -12.07 13.43 11.54
N ASP A 88 -12.46 14.68 11.75
CA ASP A 88 -13.71 15.24 11.28
C ASP A 88 -13.35 16.19 10.15
N ARG A 89 -13.62 15.74 8.92
CA ARG A 89 -13.30 16.52 7.72
C ARG A 89 -13.90 17.92 7.76
N GLU A 90 -15.08 18.11 8.36
CA GLU A 90 -15.67 19.44 8.42
C GLU A 90 -14.92 20.33 9.40
N LYS A 91 -14.49 19.82 10.55
CA LYS A 91 -13.82 20.65 11.57
C LYS A 91 -12.30 20.75 11.39
N ASP A 92 -11.65 19.66 10.98
CA ASP A 92 -10.19 19.57 10.84
C ASP A 92 -9.71 19.99 9.43
N MET A 93 -10.58 19.91 8.42
CA MET A 93 -10.25 20.34 7.05
C MET A 93 -11.08 21.53 6.57
N ALA A 94 -11.94 22.14 7.39
CA ALA A 94 -12.46 23.48 7.08
C ALA A 94 -11.35 24.51 7.21
N ILE A 95 -10.46 24.51 6.22
CA ILE A 95 -9.71 25.69 5.83
C ILE A 95 -10.77 26.70 5.39
N GLY A 96 -11.13 27.55 6.34
CA GLY A 96 -12.33 28.36 6.35
C GLY A 96 -12.53 29.15 5.06
N GLY A 97 -13.67 28.90 4.43
CA GLY A 97 -14.28 29.82 3.48
C GLY A 97 -13.66 29.86 2.09
N LYS A 98 -14.46 30.40 1.17
CA LYS A 98 -14.07 30.70 -0.20
C LYS A 98 -12.90 31.70 -0.13
N ILE A 99 -11.74 31.34 -0.70
CA ILE A 99 -10.58 32.24 -0.78
C ILE A 99 -11.04 33.62 -1.28
N GLY A 100 -10.74 34.68 -0.54
CA GLY A 100 -11.12 36.05 -0.93
C GLY A 100 -10.52 36.47 -2.27
N SER A 101 -11.09 37.48 -2.94
CA SER A 101 -10.61 37.96 -4.25
C SER A 101 -9.14 38.36 -4.22
N ARG A 102 -8.68 39.02 -3.14
CA ARG A 102 -7.28 39.40 -2.94
C ARG A 102 -6.35 38.18 -2.82
N ALA A 103 -6.70 37.22 -1.98
CA ALA A 103 -5.91 36.00 -1.80
C ALA A 103 -5.87 35.15 -3.09
N ARG A 104 -6.94 35.16 -3.89
CA ARG A 104 -6.94 34.57 -5.24
C ARG A 104 -5.96 35.28 -6.18
N ALA A 105 -5.96 36.60 -6.20
CA ALA A 105 -5.02 37.37 -7.04
C ALA A 105 -3.56 37.13 -6.63
N GLU A 106 -3.28 37.10 -5.33
CA GLU A 106 -1.95 36.79 -4.80
C GLU A 106 -1.51 35.35 -5.14
N LEU A 107 -2.41 34.37 -5.07
CA LEU A 107 -2.14 32.98 -5.48
C LEU A 107 -1.78 32.90 -6.97
N ILE A 108 -2.56 33.58 -7.83
CA ILE A 108 -2.33 33.60 -9.28
C ILE A 108 -0.96 34.24 -9.59
N SER A 109 -0.67 35.41 -9.01
CA SER A 109 0.60 36.09 -9.18
C SER A 109 1.81 35.26 -8.72
N LYS A 110 1.67 34.58 -7.57
CA LYS A 110 2.70 33.64 -7.10
C LYS A 110 2.85 32.46 -8.08
N SER A 111 1.74 31.82 -8.49
CA SER A 111 1.73 30.65 -9.39
C SER A 111 2.34 30.91 -10.77
N ALA A 112 2.18 32.13 -11.31
CA ALA A 112 2.69 32.50 -12.63
C ALA A 112 4.22 32.32 -12.74
N ASN A 113 4.94 32.54 -11.64
CA ASN A 113 6.40 32.38 -11.61
C ASN A 113 6.86 30.92 -11.48
N PHE A 114 5.99 29.97 -11.13
CA PHE A 114 6.40 28.57 -10.96
C PHE A 114 6.56 27.83 -12.30
N GLY A 115 5.77 28.16 -13.32
CA GLY A 115 5.83 27.48 -14.62
C GLY A 115 7.18 27.63 -15.33
N GLY A 116 7.74 28.84 -15.34
CA GLY A 116 9.00 29.11 -16.06
C GLY A 116 10.28 28.73 -15.31
N ARG A 117 10.24 28.65 -13.98
CA ARG A 117 11.44 28.41 -13.15
C ARG A 117 11.98 26.99 -13.23
N PHE A 118 11.10 26.01 -13.46
CA PHE A 118 11.49 24.60 -13.54
C PHE A 118 11.60 24.07 -14.98
N GLN A 119 11.06 24.79 -15.97
CA GLN A 119 11.14 24.36 -17.38
C GLN A 119 12.51 24.60 -18.04
N LYS A 120 13.30 25.58 -17.58
CA LYS A 120 14.55 25.96 -18.25
C LYS A 120 15.79 25.16 -17.82
N GLY A 121 15.64 24.12 -17.00
CA GLY A 121 16.75 23.23 -16.63
C GLY A 121 17.95 23.93 -15.96
N SER A 122 17.75 25.12 -15.37
CA SER A 122 18.82 25.95 -14.79
C SER A 122 18.91 25.84 -13.25
N PHE A 123 18.31 24.79 -12.67
CA PHE A 123 18.42 24.46 -11.25
C PHE A 123 19.02 23.06 -11.10
N LEU A 124 20.26 22.92 -11.58
CA LEU A 124 21.26 21.91 -11.22
C LEU A 124 22.62 22.43 -11.70
#